data_AF-A0A7C5U8S5-F1
#
_entry.id   AF-A0A7C5U8S5-F1
#
_cell.length_a   1.000
_cell.length_b   1.000
_cell.length_c   1.000
_cell.angle_alpha   90.00
_cell.angle_beta   90.00
_cell.angle_gamma   90.00
#
_symmetry.space_group_name_H-M   'P 1'
#
loop_
_entity.id
_entity.type
_entity.pdbx_description
1 polymer ?
#
loop_
_entity_poly.entity_id
_entity_poly.type
_entity_poly.pdbx_seq_one_letter_code
_entity_poly.pdbx_strand_id
1 'polypeptide(L)'
;MQRKGVAHCVMVSVFVGFLVAVVCAQKRGLDVPFVPSPPEVVKKMLQMARVGKNDIVYDLGCGDGRIVIAAVRDFGAKKGVGVDLDPQRIRESNENARKAGVTEKVQFIEGDLFKADITEATVVTLYLLPSVNLRLRPKLFRELKPGSRVVSHDFDMGEWEADEQATVDSYHTVYLWTIPAGVAGTWRWSGGKKGEQQFVLKLNQTFQKVSGTLSIGSIQTPISEAKLVGTRLSFAVLRQVGEKQVKVVYDGRVNGDTITGTVTISGQPQARQWVAKRDSVVIEGTWRWTLNGRTNTIVIEKGKNGYFASLLNNERQPINDFYVWGAGVQFTIEKDGKHTYNGVVEGDRIIGTVDRVGKWVAERVKRTAKRR
;
A
#
# COMPACT_ATOMS: atom_id res chain seq x y z
N MET A 1 -41.50 -33.33 78.87
CA MET A 1 -41.77 -31.94 79.34
C MET A 1 -41.32 -30.99 78.23
N GLN A 2 -42.26 -30.45 77.43
CA GLN A 2 -42.81 -29.07 77.52
C GLN A 2 -41.74 -27.99 77.32
N ARG A 3 -41.63 -27.33 76.14
CA ARG A 3 -42.44 -26.28 75.48
C ARG A 3 -42.05 -24.84 75.86
N LYS A 4 -42.12 -23.97 74.81
CA LYS A 4 -42.09 -22.48 74.72
C LYS A 4 -40.69 -21.89 74.46
N GLY A 5 -40.45 -20.95 73.55
CA GLY A 5 -41.31 -20.19 72.64
C GLY A 5 -40.67 -18.81 72.32
N VAL A 6 -40.29 -18.60 71.05
CA VAL A 6 -40.24 -17.40 70.16
C VAL A 6 -40.18 -15.95 70.73
N ALA A 7 -39.26 -15.13 70.20
CA ALA A 7 -39.44 -13.75 69.67
C ALA A 7 -38.13 -13.23 69.01
N HIS A 8 -38.01 -13.20 67.68
CA HIS A 8 -38.07 -12.04 66.76
C HIS A 8 -37.07 -10.89 67.00
N CYS A 9 -36.13 -10.71 66.05
CA CYS A 9 -35.70 -9.39 65.60
C CYS A 9 -35.36 -9.42 64.11
N VAL A 10 -35.89 -8.46 63.38
CA VAL A 10 -35.88 -8.29 61.92
C VAL A 10 -34.58 -7.61 61.48
N MET A 11 -33.97 -8.05 60.39
CA MET A 11 -33.28 -7.11 59.49
C MET A 11 -33.31 -7.59 58.03
N VAL A 12 -34.02 -6.83 57.22
CA VAL A 12 -34.02 -6.83 55.75
C VAL A 12 -32.74 -6.17 55.25
N SER A 13 -32.11 -6.70 54.19
CA SER A 13 -31.29 -5.97 53.19
C SER A 13 -30.87 -6.94 52.06
N VAL A 14 -31.66 -7.05 50.98
CA VAL A 14 -31.46 -6.41 49.65
C VAL A 14 -30.25 -6.95 48.86
N PHE A 15 -30.60 -7.67 47.78
CA PHE A 15 -29.76 -8.05 46.64
C PHE A 15 -29.06 -6.84 46.01
N VAL A 16 -27.75 -6.89 45.78
CA VAL A 16 -27.10 -6.31 44.59
C VAL A 16 -25.95 -7.22 44.18
N GLY A 17 -26.13 -7.93 43.06
CA GLY A 17 -25.01 -8.51 42.34
C GLY A 17 -24.19 -7.40 41.71
N PHE A 18 -22.88 -7.45 41.86
CA PHE A 18 -22.00 -6.87 40.86
C PHE A 18 -20.77 -7.75 40.67
N LEU A 19 -20.77 -8.33 39.49
CA LEU A 19 -19.71 -9.03 38.81
C LEU A 19 -18.44 -8.17 38.85
N VAL A 20 -17.47 -8.47 39.70
CA VAL A 20 -16.08 -8.04 39.44
C VAL A 20 -15.44 -9.12 38.60
N ALA A 21 -15.87 -9.18 37.34
CA ALA A 21 -15.02 -9.74 36.30
C ALA A 21 -13.79 -8.82 36.25
N VAL A 22 -12.73 -9.23 36.92
CA VAL A 22 -11.39 -8.68 36.70
C VAL A 22 -11.06 -9.03 35.25
N VAL A 23 -11.42 -8.14 34.34
CA VAL A 23 -10.83 -8.08 33.02
C VAL A 23 -9.38 -7.74 33.28
N CYS A 24 -8.54 -8.78 33.39
CA CYS A 24 -7.11 -8.64 33.21
C CYS A 24 -6.90 -8.12 31.79
N ALA A 25 -6.88 -6.79 31.65
CA ALA A 25 -6.35 -6.12 30.49
C ALA A 25 -4.86 -6.52 30.43
N GLN A 26 -4.58 -7.56 29.65
CA GLN A 26 -3.25 -8.02 29.37
C GLN A 26 -2.50 -6.84 28.75
N LYS A 27 -1.63 -6.18 29.53
CA LYS A 27 -0.71 -5.15 29.03
C LYS A 27 0.12 -5.81 27.93
N ARG A 28 -0.25 -5.58 26.67
CA ARG A 28 0.59 -5.93 25.52
C ARG A 28 1.88 -5.15 25.69
N GLY A 29 3.01 -5.85 25.73
CA GLY A 29 4.31 -5.19 25.68
C GLY A 29 4.36 -4.31 24.44
N LEU A 30 4.92 -3.10 24.58
CA LEU A 30 5.13 -2.21 23.43
C LEU A 30 6.30 -2.79 22.60
N ASP A 31 6.06 -3.05 21.33
CA ASP A 31 7.08 -3.60 20.41
C ASP A 31 8.16 -2.56 20.06
N VAL A 32 7.90 -1.27 20.28
CA VAL A 32 8.77 -0.13 19.93
C VAL A 32 8.90 0.82 21.13
N PRO A 33 10.11 1.17 21.59
CA PRO A 33 10.28 2.15 22.66
C PRO A 33 9.96 3.57 22.17
N PHE A 34 9.46 4.43 23.07
CA PHE A 34 9.23 5.84 22.73
C PHE A 34 10.56 6.61 22.68
N VAL A 35 11.01 6.92 21.46
CA VAL A 35 12.07 7.89 21.18
C VAL A 35 11.47 8.87 20.18
N PRO A 36 11.36 10.17 20.50
CA PRO A 36 10.67 11.08 19.61
C PRO A 36 11.59 11.64 18.52
N SER A 37 11.01 11.93 17.34
CA SER A 37 11.72 12.62 16.26
C SER A 37 12.07 14.06 16.66
N PRO A 38 13.32 14.52 16.48
CA PRO A 38 13.68 15.92 16.75
C PRO A 38 12.92 16.93 15.88
N PRO A 39 12.66 18.17 16.34
CA PRO A 39 11.83 19.14 15.63
C PRO A 39 12.29 19.46 14.20
N GLU A 40 13.60 19.55 13.97
CA GLU A 40 14.21 19.80 12.67
C GLU A 40 14.00 18.62 11.71
N VAL A 41 14.05 17.39 12.21
CA VAL A 41 13.70 16.19 11.44
C VAL A 41 12.22 16.19 11.09
N VAL A 42 11.33 16.48 12.06
CA VAL A 42 9.88 16.61 11.81
C VAL A 42 9.60 17.64 10.73
N LYS A 43 10.23 18.82 10.81
CA LYS A 43 10.12 19.86 9.79
C LYS A 43 10.59 19.35 8.42
N LYS A 44 11.73 18.66 8.35
CA LYS A 44 12.26 18.10 7.10
C LYS A 44 11.32 17.05 6.51
N MET A 45 10.77 16.15 7.34
CA MET A 45 9.79 15.14 6.94
C MET A 45 8.58 15.77 6.25
N LEU A 46 7.97 16.78 6.90
CA LEU A 46 6.79 17.47 6.38
C LEU A 46 7.11 18.30 5.12
N GLN A 47 8.31 18.89 5.03
CA GLN A 47 8.80 19.59 3.83
C GLN A 47 8.99 18.65 2.64
N MET A 48 9.67 17.51 2.85
CA MET A 48 9.89 16.50 1.80
C MET A 48 8.57 15.90 1.31
N ALA A 49 7.64 15.61 2.24
CA ALA A 49 6.29 15.22 1.89
C ALA A 49 5.48 16.35 1.22
N ARG A 50 5.99 17.58 1.17
CA ARG A 50 5.30 18.76 0.61
C ARG A 50 3.90 18.93 1.22
N VAL A 51 3.80 18.77 2.54
CA VAL A 51 2.53 18.89 3.26
C VAL A 51 1.94 20.29 3.06
N GLY A 52 0.63 20.36 2.80
CA GLY A 52 -0.10 21.62 2.70
C GLY A 52 -1.59 21.50 3.00
N LYS A 53 -2.34 22.56 2.71
CA LYS A 53 -3.77 22.71 3.08
C LYS A 53 -4.77 21.66 2.60
N ASN A 54 -4.38 20.83 1.65
CA ASN A 54 -5.22 19.76 1.12
C ASN A 54 -4.91 18.41 1.77
N ASP A 55 -3.90 18.34 2.64
CA ASP A 55 -3.40 17.09 3.18
C ASP A 55 -4.10 16.65 4.46
N ILE A 56 -4.30 15.34 4.54
CA ILE A 56 -4.67 14.61 5.75
C ILE A 56 -3.45 13.79 6.14
N VAL A 57 -2.78 14.20 7.21
CA VAL A 57 -1.51 13.59 7.66
C VAL A 57 -1.80 12.58 8.75
N TYR A 58 -1.38 11.34 8.53
CA TYR A 58 -1.43 10.27 9.51
C TYR A 58 -0.04 10.00 10.06
N ASP A 59 0.08 9.84 11.37
CA ASP A 59 1.32 9.43 12.03
C ASP A 59 1.08 8.12 12.78
N LEU A 60 1.77 7.07 12.36
CA LEU A 60 1.59 5.71 12.88
C LEU A 60 2.68 5.41 13.90
N GLY A 61 2.30 5.35 15.18
CA GLY A 61 3.21 5.45 16.32
C GLY A 61 3.44 6.90 16.73
N CYS A 62 2.36 7.66 16.95
CA CYS A 62 2.44 9.12 17.02
C CYS A 62 3.09 9.69 18.29
N GLY A 63 3.28 8.87 19.34
CA GLY A 63 3.98 9.28 20.55
C GLY A 63 3.34 10.49 21.23
N ASP A 64 4.05 11.61 21.30
CA ASP A 64 3.55 12.85 21.90
C ASP A 64 2.77 13.77 20.92
N GLY A 65 2.50 13.26 19.72
CA GLY A 65 1.67 13.91 18.71
C GLY A 65 2.38 15.02 17.92
N ARG A 66 3.68 15.25 18.14
CA ARG A 66 4.41 16.40 17.59
C ARG A 66 4.33 16.53 16.07
N ILE A 67 4.31 15.41 15.34
CA ILE A 67 4.35 15.43 13.87
C ILE A 67 3.03 15.95 13.31
N VAL A 68 1.90 15.37 13.73
CA VAL A 68 0.58 15.81 13.25
C VAL A 68 0.20 17.19 13.77
N ILE A 69 0.65 17.56 14.97
CA ILE A 69 0.50 18.92 15.49
C ILE A 69 1.26 19.92 14.61
N ALA A 70 2.54 19.65 14.31
CA ALA A 70 3.34 20.51 13.43
C ALA A 70 2.77 20.56 12.00
N ALA A 71 2.27 19.43 11.47
CA ALA A 71 1.64 19.38 10.16
C ALA A 71 0.44 20.35 10.06
N VAL A 72 -0.43 20.38 11.07
CA VAL A 72 -1.57 21.30 11.09
C VAL A 72 -1.14 22.74 11.39
N ARG A 73 -0.33 22.94 12.44
CA ARG A 73 0.04 24.28 12.93
C ARG A 73 0.95 25.03 11.97
N ASP A 74 1.99 24.36 11.46
CA ASP A 74 3.10 25.01 10.75
C ASP A 74 3.01 24.86 9.23
N PHE A 75 2.42 23.76 8.75
CA PHE A 75 2.26 23.48 7.30
C PHE A 75 0.81 23.66 6.82
N GLY A 76 -0.11 23.96 7.73
CA GLY A 76 -1.50 24.23 7.41
C GLY A 76 -2.27 23.01 6.92
N ALA A 77 -1.84 21.79 7.23
CA ALA A 77 -2.55 20.57 6.85
C ALA A 77 -4.03 20.62 7.24
N LYS A 78 -4.89 20.03 6.41
CA LYS A 78 -6.34 20.02 6.62
C LYS A 78 -6.71 19.32 7.91
N LYS A 79 -6.06 18.18 8.18
CA LYS A 79 -6.32 17.29 9.31
C LYS A 79 -5.05 16.52 9.67
N GLY A 80 -4.83 16.30 10.96
CA GLY A 80 -3.81 15.39 11.49
C GLY A 80 -4.45 14.23 12.26
N VAL A 81 -3.97 13.00 12.08
CA VAL A 81 -4.43 11.83 12.84
C VAL A 81 -3.22 11.07 13.38
N GLY A 82 -3.07 11.03 14.70
CA GLY A 82 -2.06 10.22 15.36
C GLY A 82 -2.64 8.90 15.85
N VAL A 83 -1.95 7.79 15.62
CA VAL A 83 -2.30 6.47 16.17
C VAL A 83 -1.17 6.00 17.08
N ASP A 84 -1.48 5.64 18.31
CA ASP A 84 -0.50 5.05 19.24
C ASP A 84 -1.15 3.97 20.10
N LEU A 85 -0.39 2.96 20.49
CA LEU A 85 -0.89 1.86 21.33
C LEU A 85 -0.86 2.23 22.82
N ASP A 86 -0.01 3.17 23.23
CA ASP A 86 0.14 3.57 24.62
C ASP A 86 -0.89 4.66 25.01
N PRO A 87 -1.84 4.39 25.92
CA PRO A 87 -2.81 5.39 26.36
C PRO A 87 -2.16 6.61 27.03
N GLN A 88 -0.94 6.50 27.58
CA GLN A 88 -0.22 7.66 28.10
C GLN A 88 0.24 8.60 26.98
N ARG A 89 0.77 8.06 25.87
CA ARG A 89 1.12 8.82 24.67
C ARG A 89 -0.08 9.57 24.10
N ILE A 90 -1.24 8.92 24.08
CA ILE A 90 -2.50 9.54 23.63
C ILE A 90 -2.92 10.70 24.56
N ARG A 91 -2.82 10.54 25.89
CA ARG A 91 -3.12 11.64 26.83
C ARG A 91 -2.18 12.84 26.62
N GLU A 92 -0.88 12.59 26.51
CA GLU A 92 0.11 13.65 26.27
C GLU A 92 -0.11 14.34 24.92
N SER A 93 -0.42 13.59 23.87
CA SER A 93 -0.74 14.12 22.54
C SER A 93 -1.93 15.08 22.56
N ASN A 94 -3.01 14.71 23.26
CA ASN A 94 -4.18 15.58 23.42
C ASN A 94 -3.86 16.87 24.20
N GLU A 95 -3.05 16.77 25.26
CA GLU A 95 -2.57 17.95 26.00
C GLU A 95 -1.75 18.89 25.11
N ASN A 96 -0.82 18.33 24.32
CA ASN A 96 0.03 19.10 23.41
C ASN A 96 -0.78 19.77 22.31
N ALA A 97 -1.80 19.10 21.76
CA ALA A 97 -2.70 19.69 20.77
C ALA A 97 -3.51 20.85 21.33
N ARG A 98 -3.96 20.77 22.59
CA ARG A 98 -4.65 21.87 23.27
C ARG A 98 -3.73 23.06 23.47
N LYS A 99 -2.51 22.83 23.97
CA LYS A 99 -1.48 23.89 24.12
C LYS A 99 -1.14 24.57 22.79
N ALA A 100 -1.13 23.79 21.70
CA ALA A 100 -0.87 24.30 20.36
C ALA A 100 -2.10 24.94 19.67
N GLY A 101 -3.30 24.86 20.27
CA GLY A 101 -4.53 25.44 19.71
C GLY A 101 -5.04 24.75 18.44
N VAL A 102 -4.76 23.46 18.24
CA VAL A 102 -5.10 22.72 17.00
C VAL A 102 -6.13 21.61 17.17
N THR A 103 -6.78 21.51 18.34
CA THR A 103 -7.69 20.40 18.70
C THR A 103 -8.80 20.15 17.68
N GLU A 104 -9.30 21.18 17.01
CA GLU A 104 -10.36 21.06 15.98
C GLU A 104 -9.90 20.34 14.70
N LYS A 105 -8.59 20.17 14.52
CA LYS A 105 -7.98 19.64 13.29
C LYS A 105 -7.09 18.42 13.54
N VAL A 106 -6.87 18.04 14.79
CA VAL A 106 -6.07 16.85 15.13
C VAL A 106 -6.89 15.85 15.94
N GLN A 107 -6.72 14.57 15.63
CA GLN A 107 -7.35 13.46 16.33
C GLN A 107 -6.27 12.47 16.76
N PHE A 108 -6.35 11.97 17.99
CA PHE A 108 -5.48 10.89 18.48
C PHE A 108 -6.30 9.66 18.79
N ILE A 109 -5.85 8.50 18.29
CA ILE A 109 -6.54 7.23 18.39
C ILE A 109 -5.64 6.26 19.16
N GLU A 110 -6.12 5.77 20.30
CA GLU A 110 -5.52 4.62 20.98
C GLU A 110 -5.80 3.36 20.16
N GLY A 111 -4.76 2.73 19.62
CA GLY A 111 -4.96 1.56 18.79
C GLY A 111 -3.71 0.98 18.14
N ASP A 112 -3.89 -0.22 17.60
CA ASP A 112 -2.88 -0.93 16.83
C ASP A 112 -2.77 -0.31 15.42
N LEU A 113 -1.60 0.24 15.08
CA LEU A 113 -1.32 0.86 13.78
C LEU A 113 -1.55 -0.10 12.60
N PHE A 114 -1.41 -1.42 12.80
CA PHE A 114 -1.66 -2.41 11.73
C PHE A 114 -3.16 -2.53 11.42
N LYS A 115 -4.03 -2.12 12.35
CA LYS A 115 -5.49 -2.21 12.25
C LYS A 115 -6.17 -0.87 11.96
N ALA A 116 -5.49 0.26 12.20
CA ALA A 116 -6.03 1.58 11.92
C ALA A 116 -6.43 1.75 10.45
N ASP A 117 -7.57 2.36 10.17
CA ASP A 117 -8.00 2.67 8.80
C ASP A 117 -7.29 3.95 8.34
N ILE A 118 -6.39 3.82 7.36
CA ILE A 118 -5.61 4.94 6.81
C ILE A 118 -6.06 5.35 5.40
N THR A 119 -7.22 4.89 4.95
CA THR A 119 -7.67 5.09 3.55
C THR A 119 -7.94 6.55 3.16
N GLU A 120 -8.16 7.43 4.14
CA GLU A 120 -8.30 8.88 3.90
C GLU A 120 -6.97 9.64 3.85
N ALA A 121 -5.87 9.04 4.31
CA ALA A 121 -4.58 9.70 4.41
C ALA A 121 -4.04 10.08 3.02
N THR A 122 -3.48 11.29 2.92
CA THR A 122 -2.71 11.73 1.75
C THR A 122 -1.20 11.75 2.04
N VAL A 123 -0.83 11.78 3.32
CA VAL A 123 0.53 11.62 3.84
C VAL A 123 0.50 10.69 5.04
N VAL A 124 1.44 9.75 5.08
CA VAL A 124 1.74 8.94 6.25
C VAL A 124 3.16 9.23 6.71
N THR A 125 3.34 9.50 7.99
CA THR A 125 4.65 9.66 8.65
C THR A 125 4.93 8.46 9.55
N LEU A 126 6.20 8.06 9.61
CA LEU A 126 6.68 6.90 10.34
C LEU A 126 7.99 7.23 11.08
N TYR A 127 8.06 6.85 12.35
CA TYR A 127 9.32 6.64 13.06
C TYR A 127 9.18 5.41 13.96
N LEU A 128 9.56 4.25 13.42
CA LEU A 128 9.25 2.93 13.98
C LEU A 128 10.52 2.09 14.14
N LEU A 129 10.57 0.91 13.50
CA LEU A 129 11.72 0.03 13.37
C LEU A 129 11.72 -0.60 11.97
N PRO A 130 12.86 -1.08 11.44
CA PRO A 130 12.92 -1.67 10.10
C PRO A 130 11.93 -2.81 9.87
N SER A 131 11.82 -3.74 10.82
CA SER A 131 10.89 -4.88 10.74
C SER A 131 9.42 -4.45 10.76
N VAL A 132 9.11 -3.37 11.48
CA VAL A 132 7.75 -2.80 11.57
C VAL A 132 7.40 -2.11 10.25
N ASN A 133 8.31 -1.33 9.65
CA ASN A 133 8.12 -0.73 8.32
C ASN A 133 7.82 -1.79 7.26
N LEU A 134 8.62 -2.86 7.21
CA LEU A 134 8.41 -3.94 6.24
C LEU A 134 7.09 -4.67 6.44
N ARG A 135 6.67 -4.90 7.69
CA ARG A 135 5.36 -5.49 8.00
C ARG A 135 4.19 -4.56 7.64
N LEU A 136 4.41 -3.24 7.72
CA LEU A 136 3.42 -2.22 7.39
C LEU A 136 3.29 -1.98 5.89
N ARG A 137 4.37 -2.18 5.12
CA ARG A 137 4.45 -1.89 3.68
C ARG A 137 3.26 -2.42 2.86
N PRO A 138 2.82 -3.69 2.98
CA PRO A 138 1.63 -4.18 2.25
C PRO A 138 0.34 -3.42 2.59
N LYS A 139 0.17 -2.97 3.84
CA LYS A 139 -0.97 -2.16 4.26
C LYS A 139 -0.97 -0.79 3.58
N LEU A 140 0.20 -0.14 3.46
CA LEU A 140 0.34 1.16 2.80
C LEU A 140 -0.15 1.10 1.35
N PHE A 141 0.30 0.10 0.59
CA PHE A 141 -0.13 -0.08 -0.81
C PHE A 141 -1.60 -0.44 -0.96
N ARG A 142 -2.15 -1.17 0.02
CA ARG A 142 -3.55 -1.59 0.00
C ARG A 142 -4.50 -0.42 0.30
N GLU A 143 -4.16 0.41 1.27
CA GLU A 143 -5.09 1.42 1.81
C GLU A 143 -4.86 2.83 1.26
N LEU A 144 -3.64 3.19 0.88
CA LEU A 144 -3.34 4.53 0.38
C LEU A 144 -3.65 4.66 -1.11
N LYS A 145 -4.19 5.82 -1.49
CA LYS A 145 -4.46 6.14 -2.90
C LYS A 145 -3.14 6.41 -3.64
N PRO A 146 -3.03 6.08 -4.93
CA PRO A 146 -1.91 6.50 -5.75
C PRO A 146 -1.66 8.01 -5.66
N GLY A 147 -0.41 8.41 -5.45
CA GLY A 147 0.00 9.79 -5.21
C GLY A 147 0.07 10.18 -3.73
N SER A 148 -0.45 9.36 -2.81
CA SER A 148 -0.21 9.55 -1.37
C SER A 148 1.28 9.41 -1.08
N ARG A 149 1.79 10.19 -0.13
CA ARG A 149 3.20 10.17 0.25
C ARG A 149 3.40 9.42 1.56
N VAL A 150 4.51 8.69 1.66
CA VAL A 150 4.96 8.06 2.90
C VAL A 150 6.32 8.65 3.22
N VAL A 151 6.50 9.15 4.43
CA VAL A 151 7.79 9.65 4.91
C VAL A 151 8.20 8.89 6.16
N SER A 152 9.45 8.44 6.18
CA SER A 152 10.01 7.67 7.29
C SER A 152 11.29 8.33 7.81
N HIS A 153 11.44 8.34 9.12
CA HIS A 153 12.64 8.75 9.84
C HIS A 153 13.52 7.51 10.11
N ASP A 154 14.78 7.59 9.69
CA ASP A 154 15.89 6.64 9.85
C ASP A 154 15.74 5.24 9.23
N PHE A 155 14.52 4.77 8.99
CA PHE A 155 14.27 3.41 8.53
C PHE A 155 13.65 3.37 7.13
N ASP A 156 14.22 2.56 6.24
CA ASP A 156 13.76 2.39 4.86
C ASP A 156 12.57 1.42 4.73
N MET A 157 12.27 1.01 3.50
CA MET A 157 11.22 0.04 3.14
C MET A 157 11.80 -1.16 2.37
N GLY A 158 13.08 -1.51 2.61
CA GLY A 158 13.80 -2.59 1.95
C GLY A 158 13.82 -2.44 0.42
N GLU A 159 13.30 -3.44 -0.29
CA GLU A 159 13.26 -3.47 -1.77
C GLU A 159 12.43 -2.35 -2.42
N TRP A 160 11.60 -1.65 -1.65
CA TRP A 160 10.92 -0.44 -2.12
C TRP A 160 11.85 0.75 -1.93
N GLU A 161 12.61 1.06 -2.96
CA GLU A 161 13.55 2.20 -2.99
C GLU A 161 12.80 3.53 -2.80
N ALA A 162 13.40 4.45 -2.04
CA ALA A 162 12.86 5.79 -1.84
C ALA A 162 12.93 6.64 -3.11
N ASP A 163 11.91 7.48 -3.31
CA ASP A 163 11.88 8.44 -4.42
C ASP A 163 12.78 9.65 -4.11
N GLU A 164 12.85 10.06 -2.84
CA GLU A 164 13.77 11.09 -2.34
C GLU A 164 14.35 10.66 -0.99
N GLN A 165 15.59 11.04 -0.69
CA GLN A 165 16.22 10.87 0.62
C GLN A 165 17.01 12.12 1.00
N ALA A 166 17.09 12.44 2.29
CA ALA A 166 17.89 13.55 2.79
C ALA A 166 18.47 13.25 4.16
N THR A 167 19.69 13.73 4.41
CA THR A 167 20.32 13.69 5.74
C THR A 167 19.99 14.98 6.50
N VAL A 168 19.68 14.84 7.79
CA VAL A 168 19.45 15.95 8.74
C VAL A 168 20.46 15.80 9.88
N ASP A 169 21.13 16.91 10.22
CA ASP A 169 22.13 17.00 11.29
C ASP A 169 23.27 15.98 11.25
N SER A 170 23.54 15.38 10.09
CA SER A 170 24.60 14.39 9.81
C SER A 170 24.35 12.96 10.30
N TYR A 171 23.31 12.70 11.10
CA TYR A 171 23.03 11.36 11.63
C TYR A 171 21.60 10.86 11.36
N HIS A 172 20.64 11.75 11.08
CA HIS A 172 19.30 11.33 10.72
C HIS A 172 19.11 11.24 9.22
N THR A 173 18.38 10.22 8.77
CA THR A 173 17.98 10.08 7.37
C THR A 173 16.47 10.16 7.24
N VAL A 174 15.98 11.01 6.35
CA VAL A 174 14.56 11.10 6.01
C VAL A 174 14.37 10.52 4.63
N TYR A 175 13.45 9.57 4.51
CA TYR A 175 13.07 8.93 3.26
C TYR A 175 11.67 9.34 2.85
N LEU A 176 11.44 9.49 1.54
CA LEU A 176 10.15 9.79 0.95
C LEU A 176 9.83 8.76 -0.13
N TRP A 177 8.61 8.25 -0.11
CA TRP A 177 8.02 7.47 -1.18
C TRP A 177 6.67 8.04 -1.60
N THR A 178 6.30 7.84 -2.86
CA THR A 178 4.98 8.11 -3.40
C THR A 178 4.31 6.80 -3.79
N ILE A 179 3.10 6.55 -3.32
CA ILE A 179 2.34 5.34 -3.67
C ILE A 179 2.09 5.34 -5.18
N PRO A 180 2.67 4.40 -5.95
CA PRO A 180 2.50 4.35 -7.39
C PRO A 180 1.13 3.77 -7.77
N ALA A 181 0.57 4.22 -8.89
CA ALA A 181 -0.60 3.58 -9.47
C ALA A 181 -0.27 2.16 -9.96
N GLY A 182 -1.24 1.26 -9.87
CA GLY A 182 -1.11 -0.07 -10.47
C GLY A 182 -1.19 0.02 -12.00
N VAL A 183 -0.09 -0.24 -12.70
CA VAL A 183 0.02 -0.19 -14.16
C VAL A 183 0.29 -1.53 -14.82
N ALA A 184 0.60 -2.60 -14.08
CA ALA A 184 0.77 -3.92 -14.68
C ALA A 184 -0.51 -4.43 -15.37
N GLY A 185 -0.34 -5.11 -16.50
CA GLY A 185 -1.43 -5.57 -17.35
C GLY A 185 -1.22 -5.27 -18.82
N THR A 186 -2.20 -5.66 -19.63
CA THR A 186 -2.25 -5.37 -21.06
C THR A 186 -3.15 -4.14 -21.29
N TRP A 187 -2.63 -3.15 -21.99
CA TRP A 187 -3.30 -1.90 -22.34
C TRP A 187 -3.45 -1.78 -23.84
N ARG A 188 -4.57 -1.21 -24.28
CA ARG A 188 -4.89 -1.08 -25.71
C ARG A 188 -5.42 0.30 -26.04
N TRP A 189 -5.04 0.77 -27.21
CA TRP A 189 -5.64 1.95 -27.85
C TRP A 189 -5.49 1.88 -29.37
N SER A 190 -6.28 2.69 -30.06
CA SER A 190 -6.17 2.89 -31.49
C SER A 190 -5.60 4.28 -31.79
N GLY A 191 -4.82 4.40 -32.87
CA GLY A 191 -4.23 5.65 -33.33
C GLY A 191 -3.95 5.63 -34.83
N GLY A 192 -3.24 6.64 -35.34
CA GLY A 192 -3.05 6.83 -36.79
C GLY A 192 -4.02 7.87 -37.36
N LYS A 193 -3.99 8.10 -38.68
CA LYS A 193 -4.79 9.17 -39.31
C LYS A 193 -6.29 8.87 -39.29
N LYS A 194 -6.69 7.59 -39.28
CA LYS A 194 -8.09 7.15 -39.16
C LYS A 194 -8.30 6.07 -38.09
N GLY A 195 -7.39 5.94 -37.13
CA GLY A 195 -7.49 4.90 -36.10
C GLY A 195 -7.13 3.49 -36.58
N GLU A 196 -6.53 3.36 -37.78
CA GLU A 196 -6.16 2.04 -38.33
C GLU A 196 -5.09 1.31 -37.53
N GLN A 197 -4.29 2.02 -36.74
CA GLN A 197 -3.16 1.44 -36.01
C GLN A 197 -3.58 1.00 -34.61
N GLN A 198 -3.45 -0.29 -34.33
CA GLN A 198 -3.70 -0.86 -33.01
C GLN A 198 -2.41 -0.95 -32.21
N PHE A 199 -2.48 -0.49 -30.96
CA PHE A 199 -1.37 -0.48 -30.02
C PHE A 199 -1.70 -1.41 -28.85
N VAL A 200 -0.74 -2.23 -28.46
CA VAL A 200 -0.85 -3.14 -27.32
C VAL A 200 0.36 -2.97 -26.41
N LEU A 201 0.17 -2.37 -25.25
CA LEU A 201 1.23 -2.17 -24.26
C LEU A 201 1.08 -3.21 -23.15
N LYS A 202 2.04 -4.13 -23.03
CA LYS A 202 2.11 -5.08 -21.92
C LYS A 202 3.09 -4.57 -20.87
N LEU A 203 2.62 -4.36 -19.64
CA LEU A 203 3.42 -3.85 -18.52
C LEU A 203 3.54 -4.89 -17.40
N ASN A 204 4.75 -4.98 -16.85
CA ASN A 204 5.06 -5.57 -15.55
C ASN A 204 5.42 -4.44 -14.59
N GLN A 205 5.19 -4.68 -13.29
CA GLN A 205 5.47 -3.70 -12.25
C GLN A 205 5.95 -4.38 -10.98
N THR A 206 6.93 -3.76 -10.35
CA THR A 206 7.33 -4.01 -8.96
C THR A 206 7.54 -2.65 -8.30
N PHE A 207 6.70 -2.29 -7.33
CA PHE A 207 6.65 -0.95 -6.74
C PHE A 207 6.54 0.15 -7.83
N GLN A 208 7.48 1.10 -7.88
CA GLN A 208 7.53 2.13 -8.92
C GLN A 208 8.29 1.72 -10.19
N LYS A 209 8.94 0.54 -10.19
CA LYS A 209 9.71 0.05 -11.35
C LYS A 209 8.76 -0.60 -12.35
N VAL A 210 8.78 -0.11 -13.58
CA VAL A 210 7.92 -0.57 -14.68
C VAL A 210 8.78 -1.07 -15.82
N SER A 211 8.40 -2.20 -16.39
CA SER A 211 9.01 -2.75 -17.61
C SER A 211 7.91 -3.28 -18.52
N GLY A 212 8.22 -3.51 -19.79
CA GLY A 212 7.19 -3.93 -20.72
C GLY A 212 7.57 -3.82 -22.18
N THR A 213 6.58 -4.03 -23.01
CA THR A 213 6.70 -3.95 -24.46
C THR A 213 5.49 -3.25 -25.04
N LEU A 214 5.71 -2.43 -26.06
CA LEU A 214 4.67 -1.88 -26.91
C LEU A 214 4.68 -2.63 -28.24
N SER A 215 3.54 -3.20 -28.61
CA SER A 215 3.31 -3.79 -29.92
C SER A 215 2.49 -2.86 -30.80
N ILE A 216 2.92 -2.74 -32.05
CA ILE A 216 2.27 -1.95 -33.09
C ILE A 216 2.14 -2.86 -34.32
N GLY A 217 0.93 -3.38 -34.57
CA GLY A 217 0.77 -4.49 -35.51
C GLY A 217 1.56 -5.72 -35.02
N SER A 218 2.41 -6.29 -35.87
CA SER A 218 3.27 -7.44 -35.53
C SER A 218 4.60 -7.06 -34.88
N ILE A 219 4.97 -5.77 -34.88
CA ILE A 219 6.25 -5.32 -34.34
C ILE A 219 6.11 -5.09 -32.84
N GLN A 220 6.91 -5.80 -32.06
CA GLN A 220 7.01 -5.63 -30.61
C GLN A 220 8.32 -4.92 -30.25
N THR A 221 8.23 -3.88 -29.44
CA THR A 221 9.39 -3.08 -29.02
C THR A 221 9.41 -2.96 -27.50
N PRO A 222 10.53 -3.27 -26.83
CA PRO A 222 10.69 -2.99 -25.41
C PRO A 222 10.54 -1.50 -25.09
N ILE A 223 9.89 -1.19 -23.98
CA ILE A 223 9.88 0.18 -23.47
C ILE A 223 11.21 0.48 -22.75
N SER A 224 11.60 1.74 -22.74
CA SER A 224 12.75 2.26 -22.00
C SER A 224 12.37 3.51 -21.20
N GLU A 225 13.26 3.95 -20.31
CA GLU A 225 13.09 5.20 -19.53
C GLU A 225 11.74 5.30 -18.80
N ALA A 226 11.22 4.14 -18.37
CA ALA A 226 9.94 4.08 -17.67
C ALA A 226 10.08 4.76 -16.30
N LYS A 227 9.17 5.69 -16.01
CA LYS A 227 9.05 6.38 -14.72
C LYS A 227 7.59 6.36 -14.30
N LEU A 228 7.36 5.99 -13.04
CA LEU A 228 6.05 5.94 -12.44
C LEU A 228 6.10 6.69 -11.10
N VAL A 229 5.42 7.83 -11.02
CA VAL A 229 5.34 8.64 -9.80
C VAL A 229 3.88 8.96 -9.53
N GLY A 230 3.35 8.42 -8.44
CA GLY A 230 1.92 8.50 -8.15
C GLY A 230 1.11 7.94 -9.31
N THR A 231 0.27 8.79 -9.93
CA THR A 231 -0.54 8.42 -11.09
C THR A 231 0.12 8.70 -12.43
N ARG A 232 1.30 9.33 -12.48
CA ARG A 232 1.96 9.69 -13.74
C ARG A 232 2.86 8.54 -14.21
N LEU A 233 2.61 8.04 -15.41
CA LEU A 233 3.44 7.08 -16.11
C LEU A 233 4.06 7.75 -17.33
N SER A 234 5.38 7.67 -17.47
CA SER A 234 6.07 8.02 -18.71
C SER A 234 6.99 6.89 -19.15
N PHE A 235 7.13 6.67 -20.45
CA PHE A 235 8.08 5.70 -21.02
C PHE A 235 8.42 6.08 -22.46
N ALA A 236 9.52 5.55 -22.97
CA ALA A 236 9.95 5.72 -24.35
C ALA A 236 9.95 4.39 -25.10
N VAL A 237 9.85 4.48 -26.43
CA VAL A 237 10.09 3.38 -27.37
C VAL A 237 10.90 3.92 -28.55
N LEU A 238 11.81 3.10 -29.09
CA LEU A 238 12.52 3.41 -30.33
C LEU A 238 11.77 2.79 -31.50
N ARG A 239 11.26 3.64 -32.41
CA ARG A 239 10.53 3.18 -33.60
C ARG A 239 11.39 3.36 -34.84
N GLN A 240 11.37 2.35 -35.72
CA GLN A 240 11.90 2.50 -37.07
C GLN A 240 10.90 3.30 -37.92
N VAL A 241 11.37 4.39 -38.52
CA VAL A 241 10.62 5.22 -39.48
C VAL A 241 11.52 5.43 -40.69
N GLY A 242 11.28 4.64 -41.75
CA GLY A 242 12.24 4.52 -42.85
C GLY A 242 13.53 3.87 -42.36
N GLU A 243 14.68 4.44 -42.70
CA GLU A 243 16.01 3.98 -42.26
C GLU A 243 16.44 4.56 -40.89
N LYS A 244 15.64 5.45 -40.30
CA LYS A 244 15.99 6.15 -39.06
C LYS A 244 15.23 5.58 -37.88
N GLN A 245 15.94 5.41 -36.77
CA GLN A 245 15.32 5.20 -35.46
C GLN A 245 14.89 6.53 -34.85
N VAL A 246 13.63 6.61 -34.47
CA VAL A 246 13.02 7.78 -33.84
C VAL A 246 12.51 7.42 -32.47
N LYS A 247 12.94 8.17 -31.46
CA LYS A 247 12.44 8.04 -30.08
C LYS A 247 11.02 8.61 -30.00
N VAL A 248 10.10 7.80 -29.47
CA VAL A 248 8.73 8.19 -29.17
C VAL A 248 8.50 8.10 -27.68
N VAL A 249 8.07 9.20 -27.07
CA VAL A 249 7.86 9.32 -25.63
C VAL A 249 6.36 9.39 -25.36
N TYR A 250 5.88 8.48 -24.53
CA TYR A 250 4.54 8.46 -23.98
C TYR A 250 4.58 9.03 -22.56
N ASP A 251 3.70 9.96 -22.27
CA ASP A 251 3.46 10.51 -20.94
C ASP A 251 1.96 10.50 -20.68
N GLY A 252 1.53 10.07 -19.50
CA GLY A 252 0.10 10.02 -19.19
C GLY A 252 -0.20 9.85 -17.71
N ARG A 253 -1.47 10.04 -17.37
CA ARG A 253 -2.03 9.84 -16.04
C ARG A 253 -2.91 8.60 -16.01
N VAL A 254 -2.65 7.74 -15.05
CA VAL A 254 -3.39 6.51 -14.76
C VAL A 254 -4.58 6.85 -13.87
N ASN A 255 -5.77 6.44 -14.28
CA ASN A 255 -6.98 6.46 -13.48
C ASN A 255 -7.68 5.10 -13.63
N GLY A 256 -7.47 4.22 -12.66
CA GLY A 256 -7.99 2.86 -12.67
C GLY A 256 -7.52 2.05 -13.89
N ASP A 257 -8.46 1.78 -14.80
CA ASP A 257 -8.27 1.02 -16.04
C ASP A 257 -7.91 1.90 -17.24
N THR A 258 -7.73 3.22 -17.04
CA THR A 258 -7.53 4.19 -18.12
C THR A 258 -6.21 4.92 -17.95
N ILE A 259 -5.47 5.10 -19.05
CA ILE A 259 -4.39 6.09 -19.13
C ILE A 259 -4.81 7.16 -20.13
N THR A 260 -4.67 8.42 -19.75
CA THR A 260 -4.86 9.56 -20.66
C THR A 260 -3.59 10.39 -20.66
N GLY A 261 -3.12 10.78 -21.85
CA GLY A 261 -1.91 11.60 -21.93
C GLY A 261 -1.50 11.98 -23.33
N THR A 262 -0.22 12.31 -23.47
CA THR A 262 0.39 12.78 -24.71
C THR A 262 1.48 11.86 -25.19
N VAL A 263 1.61 11.73 -26.51
CA VAL A 263 2.74 11.10 -27.18
C VAL A 263 3.51 12.13 -28.00
N THR A 264 4.83 12.14 -27.85
CA THR A 264 5.76 13.03 -28.57
C THR A 264 6.73 12.20 -29.39
N ILE A 265 6.95 12.58 -30.64
CA ILE A 265 7.86 11.90 -31.56
C ILE A 265 9.04 12.83 -31.81
N SER A 266 10.26 12.35 -31.61
CA SER A 266 11.46 13.16 -31.86
C SER A 266 11.47 13.72 -33.29
N GLY A 267 11.72 15.02 -33.42
CA GLY A 267 11.65 15.73 -34.71
C GLY A 267 10.24 16.16 -35.14
N GLN A 268 9.20 15.89 -34.36
CA GLN A 268 7.86 16.45 -34.57
C GLN A 268 7.48 17.39 -33.43
N PRO A 269 7.12 18.66 -33.71
CA PRO A 269 6.87 19.66 -32.67
C PRO A 269 5.54 19.44 -31.93
N GLN A 270 4.60 18.70 -32.53
CA GLN A 270 3.25 18.57 -31.98
C GLN A 270 3.05 17.25 -31.23
N ALA A 271 2.80 17.35 -29.93
CA ALA A 271 2.34 16.21 -29.12
C ALA A 271 0.90 15.82 -29.50
N ARG A 272 0.62 14.52 -29.52
CA ARG A 272 -0.71 13.98 -29.83
C ARG A 272 -1.33 13.37 -28.59
N GLN A 273 -2.64 13.50 -28.42
CA GLN A 273 -3.34 12.85 -27.31
C GLN A 273 -3.44 11.34 -27.56
N TRP A 274 -3.39 10.56 -26.49
CA TRP A 274 -3.69 9.13 -26.51
C TRP A 274 -4.49 8.75 -25.27
N VAL A 275 -5.38 7.76 -25.42
CA VAL A 275 -6.17 7.19 -24.34
C VAL A 275 -6.09 5.69 -24.45
N ALA A 276 -5.55 5.03 -23.44
CA ALA A 276 -5.47 3.57 -23.38
C ALA A 276 -6.37 2.99 -22.30
N LYS A 277 -6.92 1.82 -22.61
CA LYS A 277 -7.74 1.01 -21.70
C LYS A 277 -7.04 -0.30 -21.37
N ARG A 278 -7.04 -0.68 -20.10
CA ARG A 278 -6.51 -1.96 -19.64
C ARG A 278 -7.52 -3.06 -19.91
N ASP A 279 -7.04 -4.21 -20.37
CA ASP A 279 -7.84 -5.43 -20.44
C ASP A 279 -8.38 -5.77 -19.03
N SER A 280 -9.68 -6.05 -18.95
CA SER A 280 -10.32 -6.41 -17.69
C SER A 280 -9.89 -7.81 -17.26
N VAL A 281 -9.57 -7.98 -15.98
CA VAL A 281 -9.15 -9.25 -15.39
C VAL A 281 -9.87 -9.51 -14.07
N VAL A 282 -10.04 -10.79 -13.73
CA VAL A 282 -10.51 -11.21 -12.40
C VAL A 282 -9.31 -11.72 -11.62
N ILE A 283 -8.94 -11.05 -10.53
CA ILE A 283 -7.76 -11.42 -9.74
C ILE A 283 -8.13 -12.44 -8.66
N GLU A 284 -9.34 -12.29 -8.12
CA GLU A 284 -9.94 -13.16 -7.12
C GLU A 284 -10.02 -14.61 -7.61
N GLY A 285 -9.84 -15.55 -6.70
CA GLY A 285 -10.03 -16.97 -6.95
C GLY A 285 -8.86 -17.82 -6.49
N THR A 286 -8.93 -19.09 -6.84
CA THR A 286 -7.91 -20.09 -6.51
C THR A 286 -7.01 -20.30 -7.72
N TRP A 287 -5.70 -20.15 -7.51
CA TRP A 287 -4.68 -20.24 -8.54
C TRP A 287 -3.69 -21.34 -8.17
N ARG A 288 -3.33 -22.18 -9.13
CA ARG A 288 -2.44 -23.33 -8.92
C ARG A 288 -1.29 -23.31 -9.91
N TRP A 289 -0.08 -23.60 -9.43
CA TRP A 289 1.09 -23.81 -10.29
C TRP A 289 1.96 -24.93 -9.75
N THR A 290 2.87 -25.42 -10.59
CA THR A 290 3.89 -26.38 -10.20
C THR A 290 5.27 -25.74 -10.32
N LEU A 291 6.08 -25.86 -9.28
CA LEU A 291 7.47 -25.40 -9.27
C LEU A 291 8.34 -26.51 -8.67
N ASN A 292 9.41 -26.90 -9.36
CA ASN A 292 10.33 -27.96 -8.92
C ASN A 292 9.61 -29.25 -8.47
N GLY A 293 8.60 -29.69 -9.23
CA GLY A 293 7.80 -30.88 -8.94
C GLY A 293 6.78 -30.74 -7.80
N ARG A 294 6.70 -29.59 -7.13
CA ARG A 294 5.73 -29.32 -6.06
C ARG A 294 4.57 -28.47 -6.58
N THR A 295 3.35 -28.94 -6.31
CA THR A 295 2.13 -28.18 -6.60
C THR A 295 1.88 -27.18 -5.48
N ASN A 296 1.71 -25.92 -5.83
CA ASN A 296 1.36 -24.83 -4.92
C ASN A 296 -0.01 -24.28 -5.31
N THR A 297 -0.79 -23.86 -4.32
CA THR A 297 -2.10 -23.25 -4.54
C THR A 297 -2.23 -21.99 -3.69
N ILE A 298 -2.64 -20.88 -4.28
CA ILE A 298 -3.01 -19.65 -3.56
C ILE A 298 -4.49 -19.35 -3.74
N VAL A 299 -5.09 -18.73 -2.74
CA VAL A 299 -6.42 -18.14 -2.80
C VAL A 299 -6.25 -16.64 -2.68
N ILE A 300 -6.75 -15.89 -3.66
CA ILE A 300 -6.81 -14.44 -3.64
C ILE A 300 -8.25 -14.01 -3.41
N GLU A 301 -8.46 -13.13 -2.43
CA GLU A 301 -9.76 -12.60 -2.03
C GLU A 301 -9.73 -11.07 -2.03
N LYS A 302 -10.87 -10.46 -2.34
CA LYS A 302 -11.08 -9.02 -2.25
C LYS A 302 -11.80 -8.69 -0.94
N GLY A 303 -11.12 -8.01 -0.04
CA GLY A 303 -11.70 -7.42 1.17
C GLY A 303 -12.11 -5.96 0.95
N LYS A 304 -12.55 -5.31 2.05
CA LYS A 304 -13.01 -3.90 2.04
C LYS A 304 -11.95 -2.94 1.48
N ASN A 305 -10.71 -3.12 1.89
CA ASN A 305 -9.62 -2.19 1.61
C ASN A 305 -8.67 -2.69 0.51
N GLY A 306 -8.96 -3.79 -0.17
CA GLY A 306 -8.13 -4.32 -1.25
C GLY A 306 -7.98 -5.84 -1.19
N TYR A 307 -6.92 -6.36 -1.80
CA TYR A 307 -6.73 -7.80 -1.96
C TYR A 307 -5.89 -8.42 -0.86
N PHE A 308 -6.18 -9.69 -0.58
CA PHE A 308 -5.48 -10.54 0.35
C PHE A 308 -5.23 -11.89 -0.29
N ALA A 309 -4.15 -12.56 0.10
CA ALA A 309 -3.87 -13.90 -0.36
C ALA A 309 -3.59 -14.85 0.79
N SER A 310 -3.87 -16.13 0.55
CA SER A 310 -3.48 -17.22 1.43
C SER A 310 -2.89 -18.35 0.62
N LEU A 311 -1.82 -18.95 1.12
CA LEU A 311 -1.30 -20.21 0.60
C LEU A 311 -2.17 -21.35 1.12
N LEU A 312 -2.64 -22.20 0.22
CA LEU A 312 -3.34 -23.44 0.54
C LEU A 312 -2.36 -24.61 0.50
N ASN A 313 -2.01 -25.09 1.69
CA ASN A 313 -1.30 -26.35 1.91
C ASN A 313 -2.22 -27.29 2.72
N ASN A 314 -1.69 -28.05 3.69
CA ASN A 314 -2.49 -28.79 4.67
C ASN A 314 -3.44 -27.86 5.44
N GLU A 315 -3.00 -26.63 5.70
CA GLU A 315 -3.80 -25.56 6.30
C GLU A 315 -3.69 -24.28 5.45
N ARG A 316 -4.67 -23.38 5.64
CA ARG A 316 -4.72 -22.08 4.98
C ARG A 316 -3.86 -21.07 5.75
N GLN A 317 -2.80 -20.57 5.13
CA GLN A 317 -1.85 -19.64 5.75
C GLN A 317 -1.90 -18.27 5.05
N PRO A 318 -2.12 -17.15 5.78
CA PRO A 318 -2.09 -15.82 5.18
C PRO A 318 -0.71 -15.50 4.57
N ILE A 319 -0.72 -14.83 3.42
CA ILE A 319 0.49 -14.26 2.82
C ILE A 319 0.51 -12.78 3.17
N ASN A 320 1.40 -12.40 4.08
CA ASN A 320 1.48 -11.02 4.59
C ASN A 320 2.05 -10.06 3.56
N ASP A 321 3.06 -10.49 2.80
CA ASP A 321 3.72 -9.71 1.75
C ASP A 321 3.05 -10.01 0.40
N PHE A 322 1.84 -9.47 0.21
CA PHE A 322 1.03 -9.63 -1.01
C PHE A 322 0.61 -8.27 -1.56
N TYR A 323 0.86 -8.05 -2.85
CA TYR A 323 0.60 -6.79 -3.55
C TYR A 323 -0.17 -7.01 -4.85
N VAL A 324 -0.96 -5.99 -5.23
CA VAL A 324 -1.69 -5.95 -6.50
C VAL A 324 -1.41 -4.64 -7.23
N TRP A 325 -1.02 -4.73 -8.50
CA TRP A 325 -0.53 -3.65 -9.34
C TRP A 325 -1.44 -3.43 -10.56
N GLY A 326 -2.73 -3.17 -10.37
CA GLY A 326 -3.69 -3.25 -11.49
C GLY A 326 -3.96 -4.72 -11.79
N ALA A 327 -3.48 -5.26 -12.92
CA ALA A 327 -3.60 -6.69 -13.22
C ALA A 327 -2.40 -7.53 -12.73
N GLY A 328 -1.36 -6.89 -12.17
CA GLY A 328 -0.19 -7.58 -11.62
C GLY A 328 -0.42 -8.05 -10.19
N VAL A 329 0.23 -9.15 -9.81
CA VAL A 329 0.35 -9.63 -8.43
C VAL A 329 1.81 -9.84 -8.08
N GLN A 330 2.16 -9.56 -6.83
CA GLN A 330 3.45 -9.94 -6.26
C GLN A 330 3.25 -10.56 -4.89
N PHE A 331 3.97 -11.62 -4.58
CA PHE A 331 3.94 -12.21 -3.26
C PHE A 331 5.17 -13.03 -2.90
N THR A 332 5.43 -13.14 -1.60
CA THR A 332 6.55 -13.92 -1.07
C THR A 332 6.05 -15.17 -0.34
N ILE A 333 6.69 -16.32 -0.61
CA ILE A 333 6.49 -17.58 0.15
C ILE A 333 7.82 -17.98 0.77
N GLU A 334 7.82 -18.37 2.04
CA GLU A 334 9.04 -18.70 2.81
C GLU A 334 9.22 -20.19 3.14
N LYS A 335 8.26 -21.04 2.74
CA LYS A 335 8.16 -22.45 3.19
C LYS A 335 9.38 -23.33 2.89
N ASP A 336 10.18 -22.99 1.89
CA ASP A 336 11.37 -23.75 1.47
C ASP A 336 12.53 -22.80 1.07
N GLY A 337 12.61 -21.68 1.79
CA GLY A 337 13.39 -20.52 1.38
C GLY A 337 12.49 -19.40 0.87
N LYS A 338 13.02 -18.18 0.89
CA LYS A 338 12.29 -16.99 0.45
C LYS A 338 12.23 -16.97 -1.08
N HIS A 339 11.02 -17.09 -1.62
CA HIS A 339 10.74 -16.96 -3.05
C HIS A 339 9.72 -15.85 -3.29
N THR A 340 10.09 -14.89 -4.13
CA THR A 340 9.26 -13.76 -4.53
C THR A 340 8.70 -14.00 -5.93
N TYR A 341 7.39 -14.22 -5.98
CA TYR A 341 6.61 -14.42 -7.19
C TYR A 341 6.13 -13.07 -7.70
N ASN A 342 6.35 -12.80 -8.98
CA ASN A 342 5.78 -11.68 -9.72
C ASN A 342 4.99 -12.23 -10.89
N GLY A 343 3.82 -11.67 -11.18
CA GLY A 343 3.06 -12.09 -12.36
C GLY A 343 1.96 -11.12 -12.76
N VAL A 344 1.48 -11.29 -13.97
CA VAL A 344 0.35 -10.55 -14.53
C VAL A 344 -0.77 -11.53 -14.82
N VAL A 345 -1.98 -11.19 -14.39
CA VAL A 345 -3.19 -11.94 -14.72
C VAL A 345 -3.51 -11.70 -16.21
N GLU A 346 -3.58 -12.79 -16.98
CA GLU A 346 -4.01 -12.81 -18.37
C GLU A 346 -5.09 -13.90 -18.52
N GLY A 347 -6.36 -13.51 -18.43
CA GLY A 347 -7.50 -14.44 -18.46
C GLY A 347 -7.51 -15.40 -17.27
N ASP A 348 -7.36 -16.70 -17.55
CA ASP A 348 -7.31 -17.78 -16.54
C ASP A 348 -5.89 -18.18 -16.16
N ARG A 349 -4.89 -17.34 -16.48
CA ARG A 349 -3.49 -17.56 -16.12
C ARG A 349 -2.89 -16.37 -15.38
N ILE A 350 -1.97 -16.66 -14.47
CA ILE A 350 -0.99 -15.68 -13.97
C ILE A 350 0.34 -16.07 -14.59
N ILE A 351 0.97 -15.16 -15.32
CA ILE A 351 2.23 -15.40 -16.01
C ILE A 351 3.27 -14.44 -15.46
N GLY A 352 4.43 -14.95 -15.07
CA GLY A 352 5.53 -14.07 -14.68
C GLY A 352 6.79 -14.80 -14.27
N THR A 353 7.49 -14.28 -13.26
CA THR A 353 8.79 -14.78 -12.81
C THR A 353 8.84 -15.01 -11.30
N VAL A 354 9.62 -15.99 -10.90
CA VAL A 354 10.02 -16.25 -9.52
C VAL A 354 11.51 -16.01 -9.43
N ASP A 355 11.95 -15.29 -8.41
CA ASP A 355 13.37 -15.05 -8.18
C ASP A 355 14.15 -16.38 -8.11
N ARG A 356 15.38 -16.37 -8.66
CA ARG A 356 16.30 -17.52 -8.67
C ARG A 356 15.80 -18.78 -9.40
N VAL A 357 14.59 -18.78 -9.97
CA VAL A 357 14.04 -19.93 -10.71
C VAL A 357 13.69 -19.58 -12.16
N GLY A 358 13.13 -18.40 -12.41
CA GLY A 358 12.77 -17.96 -13.76
C GLY A 358 11.26 -17.92 -13.97
N LYS A 359 10.76 -18.36 -15.13
CA LYS A 359 9.35 -18.22 -15.50
C LYS A 359 8.45 -19.16 -14.70
N TRP A 360 7.26 -18.69 -14.35
CA TRP A 360 6.19 -19.52 -13.79
C TRP A 360 4.84 -19.16 -14.41
N VAL A 361 3.93 -20.13 -14.36
CA VAL A 361 2.54 -19.95 -14.78
C VAL A 361 1.62 -20.60 -13.75
N ALA A 362 0.70 -19.82 -13.21
CA ALA A 362 -0.43 -20.35 -12.45
C ALA A 362 -1.67 -20.41 -13.33
N GLU A 363 -2.48 -21.44 -13.15
CA GLU A 363 -3.79 -21.58 -13.78
C GLU A 363 -4.90 -21.43 -12.74
N ARG A 364 -6.00 -20.81 -13.16
CA ARG A 364 -7.19 -20.68 -12.32
C ARG A 364 -7.83 -22.07 -12.14
N VAL A 365 -8.06 -22.44 -10.88
CA VAL A 365 -8.81 -23.65 -10.56
C VAL A 365 -10.29 -23.39 -10.84
N LYS A 366 -10.83 -24.04 -11.87
CA LYS A 366 -12.27 -24.00 -12.17
C LYS A 366 -13.02 -24.64 -11.01
N ARG A 367 -14.05 -23.95 -10.48
CA ARG A 367 -15.00 -24.58 -9.55
C ARG A 367 -15.65 -25.74 -10.31
N THR A 368 -15.40 -26.98 -9.90
CA THR A 368 -16.28 -28.08 -10.27
C THR A 368 -17.66 -27.74 -9.74
N ALA A 369 -18.63 -27.57 -10.64
CA ALA A 369 -20.02 -27.48 -10.24
C ALA A 369 -20.31 -28.69 -9.35
N LYS A 370 -20.64 -28.47 -8.08
CA LYS A 370 -21.23 -29.52 -7.25
C LYS A 370 -22.44 -30.03 -8.04
N ARG A 371 -22.34 -31.26 -8.57
CA ARG A 371 -23.53 -31.99 -9.01
C ARG A 371 -24.46 -32.01 -7.79
N ARG A 372 -25.60 -31.34 -7.94
CA ARG A 372 -26.66 -31.29 -6.93
C ARG A 372 -27.20 -32.69 -6.68
#